data_AF-A0AAW4P1B8-F1
#
_entry.id   AF-A0AAW4P1B8-F1
#
_cell.length_a   1.000
_cell.length_b   1.000
_cell.length_c   1.000
_cell.angle_alpha   90.00
_cell.angle_beta   90.00
_cell.angle_gamma   90.00
#
_symmetry.space_group_name_H-M   'P 1'
#
loop_
_entity.id
_entity.type
_entity.pdbx_description
1 polymer ?
#
loop_
_entity_poly.entity_id
_entity_poly.type
_entity_poly.pdbx_seq_one_letter_code
_entity_poly.pdbx_strand_id
1 'polypeptide(L)'
;MASNVSYSSLPFREQIAFLERKLNTKTDAWTDVYGAEHDNEFMVAGANRDELVADLRTAVEKSIAGGTLEQFRKEFSAIVQRHGWSYNGGFEWRSRVIYETNLRSSYTAGRYQQLMSMRETHPYWEYVHSDVVEEPREEHLAWNGMILRWDDPWWVYHFPINAWGCQCSVIARTEDDLKRLGKTGPDTAPPIKFIERVIGKRSPGGPRTVFVPQGIDPSFEHTPGRTREFSQVPPPRGDSPLSADISPDGRSTPSTGSPALPPPQPATQQSDSDNAIDAFLSAFQASLAQPSVFTDATGQRIAIGAEMFAAPNGNGQIAESDQLLLLAQGIQSPDEIWAQVVFSPEQKQSVVHRRYLARITLPDASVSSVVFETGTDGWAGNVAADETLLQSLRSGVLLYRRED
;
A
#
# COMPACT_ATOMS: atom_id res chain seq x y z
N MET A 1 -5.55 -9.57 -52.84
CA MET A 1 -5.93 -8.56 -51.84
C MET A 1 -5.19 -8.87 -50.56
N ALA A 2 -4.05 -8.23 -50.33
CA ALA A 2 -3.33 -8.37 -49.07
C ALA A 2 -4.02 -7.44 -48.06
N SER A 3 -4.56 -8.02 -47.01
CA SER A 3 -5.15 -7.29 -45.87
C SER A 3 -4.07 -6.45 -45.21
N ASN A 4 -4.22 -5.12 -45.28
CA ASN A 4 -3.43 -4.18 -44.49
C ASN A 4 -3.73 -4.42 -43.00
N VAL A 5 -2.85 -5.16 -42.33
CA VAL A 5 -2.81 -5.19 -40.87
C VAL A 5 -2.27 -3.83 -40.43
N SER A 6 -3.18 -2.96 -40.00
CA SER A 6 -2.85 -1.73 -39.29
C SER A 6 -2.10 -2.09 -38.01
N TYR A 7 -0.82 -1.77 -37.95
CA TYR A 7 0.01 -1.77 -36.73
C TYR A 7 -0.41 -0.62 -35.79
N SER A 8 -1.72 -0.39 -35.63
CA SER A 8 -2.25 0.54 -34.62
C SER A 8 -1.89 -0.05 -33.27
N SER A 9 -1.08 0.70 -32.50
CA SER A 9 -0.60 0.40 -31.16
C SER A 9 -1.55 -0.51 -30.38
N LEU A 10 -1.10 -1.74 -30.07
CA LEU A 10 -1.86 -2.63 -29.20
C LEU A 10 -2.15 -1.89 -27.89
N PRO A 11 -3.41 -1.90 -27.40
CA PRO A 11 -3.77 -1.21 -26.17
C PRO A 11 -2.92 -1.76 -25.01
N PHE A 12 -2.39 -0.86 -24.17
CA PHE A 12 -1.61 -1.23 -23.01
C PHE A 12 -2.54 -1.81 -21.93
N ARG A 13 -2.62 -3.15 -21.88
CA ARG A 13 -3.64 -3.87 -21.12
C ARG A 13 -3.55 -3.62 -19.62
N GLU A 14 -2.34 -3.55 -19.08
CA GLU A 14 -2.09 -3.36 -17.65
C GLU A 14 -2.58 -1.97 -17.19
N GLN A 15 -2.36 -0.93 -18.01
CA GLN A 15 -2.90 0.40 -17.77
C GLN A 15 -4.45 0.41 -17.80
N ILE A 16 -5.05 -0.23 -18.80
CA ILE A 16 -6.51 -0.32 -18.93
C ILE A 16 -7.11 -1.06 -17.73
N ALA A 17 -6.56 -2.23 -17.39
CA ALA A 17 -7.00 -3.03 -16.26
C ALA A 17 -6.88 -2.29 -14.92
N PHE A 18 -5.82 -1.48 -14.74
CA PHE A 18 -5.66 -0.64 -13.56
C PHE A 18 -6.77 0.41 -13.46
N LEU A 19 -7.13 1.09 -14.57
CA LEU A 19 -8.18 2.12 -14.55
C LEU A 19 -9.59 1.52 -14.40
N GLU A 20 -9.89 0.43 -15.12
CA GLU A 20 -11.20 -0.24 -15.12
C GLU A 20 -11.63 -0.72 -13.72
N ARG A 21 -10.65 -1.07 -12.87
CA ARG A 21 -10.91 -1.59 -11.52
C ARG A 21 -11.12 -0.52 -10.46
N LYS A 22 -10.88 0.75 -10.77
CA LYS A 22 -11.05 1.83 -9.80
C LYS A 22 -12.53 2.05 -9.46
N LEU A 23 -12.79 2.54 -8.26
CA LEU A 23 -14.09 3.02 -7.83
C LEU A 23 -14.22 4.50 -8.16
N ASN A 24 -15.40 4.94 -8.62
CA ASN A 24 -15.64 6.36 -8.84
C ASN A 24 -15.93 7.04 -7.50
N THR A 25 -15.06 7.94 -7.09
CA THR A 25 -15.19 8.69 -5.83
C THR A 25 -15.55 10.15 -6.11
N LYS A 26 -16.66 10.59 -5.51
CA LYS A 26 -17.06 11.99 -5.49
C LYS A 26 -16.14 12.78 -4.57
N THR A 27 -15.63 13.90 -5.06
CA THR A 27 -14.71 14.75 -4.30
C THR A 27 -15.05 16.21 -4.50
N ASP A 28 -14.85 17.01 -3.47
CA ASP A 28 -14.92 18.47 -3.53
C ASP A 28 -13.53 19.08 -3.77
N ALA A 29 -12.47 18.40 -3.33
CA ALA A 29 -11.09 18.82 -3.48
C ALA A 29 -10.15 17.68 -3.87
N TRP A 30 -8.95 18.02 -4.34
CA TRP A 30 -7.94 17.03 -4.70
C TRP A 30 -7.38 16.28 -3.50
N THR A 31 -7.56 16.83 -2.29
CA THR A 31 -7.08 16.27 -1.02
C THR A 31 -7.97 15.17 -0.45
N ASP A 32 -9.13 14.93 -1.07
CA ASP A 32 -10.15 13.99 -0.60
C ASP A 32 -9.81 12.54 -0.94
N VAL A 33 -9.01 12.34 -2.00
CA VAL A 33 -8.32 11.07 -2.31
C VAL A 33 -6.84 11.40 -2.37
N TYR A 34 -6.02 10.69 -1.58
CA TYR A 34 -4.64 11.07 -1.33
C TYR A 34 -3.69 9.86 -1.34
N GLY A 35 -2.54 10.01 -1.99
CA GLY A 35 -1.49 9.00 -2.03
C GLY A 35 -1.98 7.69 -2.65
N ALA A 36 -1.71 6.57 -1.97
CA ALA A 36 -2.02 5.23 -2.44
C ALA A 36 -3.51 4.92 -2.60
N GLU A 37 -4.42 5.76 -2.08
CA GLU A 37 -5.87 5.66 -2.36
C GLU A 37 -6.15 5.76 -3.86
N HIS A 38 -5.31 6.49 -4.60
CA HIS A 38 -5.38 6.56 -6.07
C HIS A 38 -5.23 5.20 -6.76
N ASP A 39 -4.70 4.15 -6.12
CA ASP A 39 -4.68 2.80 -6.72
C ASP A 39 -6.07 2.14 -6.76
N ASN A 40 -6.99 2.61 -5.93
CA ASN A 40 -8.34 2.08 -5.78
C ASN A 40 -9.41 3.04 -6.29
N GLU A 41 -9.12 4.34 -6.34
CA GLU A 41 -10.13 5.36 -6.55
C GLU A 41 -9.82 6.24 -7.77
N PHE A 42 -10.84 6.40 -8.62
CA PHE A 42 -10.88 7.37 -9.69
C PHE A 42 -11.66 8.59 -9.23
N MET A 43 -11.05 9.75 -9.36
CA MET A 43 -11.64 11.00 -8.90
C MET A 43 -11.20 12.17 -9.81
N VAL A 44 -12.03 13.21 -9.86
CA VAL A 44 -11.67 14.52 -10.43
C VAL A 44 -12.08 15.59 -9.44
N ALA A 45 -11.14 16.45 -9.01
CA ALA A 45 -11.35 17.32 -7.86
C ALA A 45 -12.54 18.27 -8.06
N GLY A 46 -13.54 18.26 -7.19
CA GLY A 46 -14.75 19.08 -7.36
C GLY A 46 -15.78 18.48 -8.32
N ALA A 47 -15.55 17.28 -8.85
CA ALA A 47 -16.59 16.47 -9.47
C ALA A 47 -17.33 15.68 -8.38
N ASN A 48 -18.30 16.32 -7.73
CA ASN A 48 -19.01 15.79 -6.57
C ASN A 48 -20.38 15.17 -6.92
N ARG A 49 -20.57 14.75 -8.19
CA ARG A 49 -21.79 14.08 -8.67
C ARG A 49 -21.41 12.79 -9.38
N ASP A 50 -22.16 11.73 -9.13
CA ASP A 50 -21.83 10.38 -9.61
C ASP A 50 -21.75 10.33 -11.15
N GLU A 51 -22.75 10.89 -11.84
CA GLU A 51 -22.79 10.93 -13.31
C GLU A 51 -21.65 11.75 -13.91
N LEU A 52 -21.25 12.84 -13.27
CA LEU A 52 -20.14 13.69 -13.72
C LEU A 52 -18.80 12.95 -13.64
N VAL A 53 -18.53 12.28 -12.51
CA VAL A 53 -17.30 11.48 -12.33
C VAL A 53 -17.29 10.32 -13.33
N ALA A 54 -18.42 9.64 -13.52
CA ALA A 54 -18.54 8.55 -14.48
C ALA A 54 -18.24 9.01 -15.92
N ASP A 55 -18.85 10.12 -16.37
CA ASP A 55 -18.61 10.67 -17.72
C ASP A 55 -17.14 11.09 -17.91
N LEU A 56 -16.54 11.73 -16.90
CA LEU A 56 -15.13 12.12 -16.94
C LEU A 56 -14.21 10.90 -17.01
N ARG A 57 -14.53 9.83 -16.28
CA ARG A 57 -13.80 8.57 -16.35
C ARG A 57 -13.87 7.96 -17.74
N THR A 58 -15.06 7.88 -18.33
CA THR A 58 -15.23 7.36 -19.70
C THR A 58 -14.41 8.16 -20.71
N ALA A 59 -14.31 9.48 -20.57
CA ALA A 59 -13.47 10.30 -21.44
C ALA A 59 -11.96 9.99 -21.27
N VAL A 60 -11.51 9.71 -20.05
CA VAL A 60 -10.14 9.25 -19.77
C VAL A 60 -9.89 7.85 -20.35
N GLU A 61 -10.83 6.91 -20.17
CA GLU A 61 -10.73 5.54 -20.71
C GLU A 61 -10.59 5.55 -22.24
N LYS A 62 -11.40 6.36 -22.93
CA LYS A 62 -11.27 6.57 -24.39
C LYS A 62 -9.91 7.13 -24.79
N SER A 63 -9.36 8.03 -23.98
CA SER A 63 -8.04 8.60 -24.23
C SER A 63 -6.95 7.53 -24.14
N ILE A 64 -7.02 6.64 -23.15
CA ILE A 64 -6.09 5.50 -22.99
C ILE A 64 -6.23 4.51 -24.16
N ALA A 65 -7.44 4.33 -24.69
CA ALA A 65 -7.68 3.46 -25.85
C ALA A 65 -7.15 4.02 -27.20
N GLY A 66 -6.53 5.20 -27.21
CA GLY A 66 -5.91 5.80 -28.41
C GLY A 66 -6.37 7.21 -28.77
N GLY A 67 -6.99 7.94 -27.84
CA GLY A 67 -7.45 9.31 -28.05
C GLY A 67 -6.37 10.38 -27.82
N THR A 68 -6.55 11.57 -28.40
CA THR A 68 -5.64 12.73 -28.19
C THR A 68 -6.17 13.69 -27.12
N LEU A 69 -5.30 14.59 -26.63
CA LEU A 69 -5.72 15.65 -25.70
C LEU A 69 -6.79 16.56 -26.31
N GLU A 70 -6.75 16.86 -27.60
CA GLU A 70 -7.76 17.65 -28.30
C GLU A 70 -9.11 16.94 -28.35
N GLN A 71 -9.10 15.62 -28.52
CA GLN A 71 -10.33 14.81 -28.47
C GLN A 71 -10.89 14.79 -27.04
N PHE A 72 -10.03 14.57 -26.03
CA PHE A 72 -10.42 14.67 -24.64
C PHE A 72 -11.03 16.04 -24.30
N ARG A 73 -10.43 17.14 -24.79
CA ARG A 73 -10.94 18.50 -24.58
C ARG A 73 -12.34 18.70 -25.16
N LYS A 74 -12.63 18.13 -26.34
CA LYS A 74 -13.98 18.17 -26.93
C LYS A 74 -14.99 17.43 -26.04
N GLU A 75 -14.64 16.23 -25.55
CA GLU A 75 -15.50 15.47 -24.65
C GLU A 75 -15.69 16.18 -23.31
N PHE A 76 -14.60 16.66 -22.71
CA PHE A 76 -14.60 17.42 -21.46
C PHE A 76 -15.51 18.65 -21.55
N SER A 77 -15.43 19.43 -22.63
CA SER A 77 -16.32 20.58 -22.87
C SER A 77 -17.79 20.17 -22.91
N ALA A 78 -18.12 19.08 -23.62
CA ALA A 78 -19.48 18.56 -23.71
C ALA A 78 -20.00 18.07 -22.34
N ILE A 79 -19.15 17.40 -21.55
CA ILE A 79 -19.47 16.92 -20.19
C ILE A 79 -19.74 18.10 -19.25
N VAL A 80 -18.86 19.12 -19.27
CA VAL A 80 -19.01 20.35 -18.49
C VAL A 80 -20.35 21.03 -18.79
N GLN A 81 -20.68 21.18 -20.08
CA GLN A 81 -21.93 21.80 -20.50
C GLN A 81 -23.16 20.96 -20.08
N ARG A 82 -23.12 19.64 -20.30
CA ARG A 82 -24.21 18.71 -19.96
C ARG A 82 -24.55 18.76 -18.48
N HIS A 83 -23.53 18.76 -17.63
CA HIS A 83 -23.69 18.73 -16.17
C HIS A 83 -23.80 20.13 -15.56
N GLY A 84 -23.62 21.20 -16.33
CA GLY A 84 -23.53 22.56 -15.80
C GLY A 84 -22.44 22.69 -14.72
N TRP A 85 -21.32 22.00 -14.90
CA TRP A 85 -20.27 21.92 -13.88
C TRP A 85 -19.39 23.17 -13.89
N SER A 86 -19.27 23.82 -12.74
CA SER A 86 -18.30 24.90 -12.53
C SER A 86 -17.05 24.36 -11.85
N TYR A 87 -15.87 24.77 -12.33
CA TYR A 87 -14.58 24.34 -11.80
C TYR A 87 -13.60 25.52 -11.70
N ASN A 88 -12.55 25.32 -10.90
CA ASN A 88 -11.49 26.30 -10.74
C ASN A 88 -10.38 26.15 -11.79
N GLY A 89 -9.83 27.28 -12.25
CA GLY A 89 -8.77 27.36 -13.26
C GLY A 89 -9.28 27.52 -14.70
N GLY A 90 -8.36 27.85 -15.62
CA GLY A 90 -8.69 27.96 -17.04
C GLY A 90 -8.97 26.59 -17.69
N PHE A 91 -9.82 26.55 -18.71
CA PHE A 91 -10.18 25.33 -19.46
C PHE A 91 -8.96 24.53 -19.89
N GLU A 92 -8.01 25.19 -20.57
CA GLU A 92 -6.81 24.56 -21.13
C GLU A 92 -5.96 23.85 -20.08
N TRP A 93 -5.76 24.51 -18.94
CA TRP A 93 -5.00 23.98 -17.81
C TRP A 93 -5.76 22.84 -17.13
N ARG A 94 -7.04 23.05 -16.83
CA ARG A 94 -7.87 22.09 -16.09
C ARG A 94 -8.02 20.77 -16.86
N SER A 95 -8.35 20.85 -18.14
CA SER A 95 -8.48 19.66 -18.99
C SER A 95 -7.16 18.91 -19.08
N ARG A 96 -6.03 19.64 -19.20
CA ARG A 96 -4.70 19.05 -19.32
C ARG A 96 -4.29 18.32 -18.05
N VAL A 97 -4.49 18.92 -16.87
CA VAL A 97 -4.17 18.28 -15.59
C VAL A 97 -4.96 16.99 -15.38
N ILE A 98 -6.28 17.00 -15.65
CA ILE A 98 -7.11 15.80 -15.52
C ILE A 98 -6.62 14.70 -16.47
N TYR A 99 -6.36 15.06 -17.73
CA TYR A 99 -5.88 14.15 -18.75
C TYR A 99 -4.51 13.56 -18.39
N GLU A 100 -3.50 14.41 -18.23
CA GLU A 100 -2.11 13.97 -18.04
C GLU A 100 -1.92 13.19 -16.74
N THR A 101 -2.50 13.66 -15.63
CA THR A 101 -2.34 12.97 -14.33
C THR A 101 -2.95 11.58 -14.35
N ASN A 102 -4.17 11.42 -14.89
CA ASN A 102 -4.81 10.11 -14.96
C ASN A 102 -4.13 9.18 -15.97
N LEU A 103 -3.73 9.68 -17.14
CA LEU A 103 -3.05 8.86 -18.14
C LEU A 103 -1.68 8.39 -17.64
N ARG A 104 -0.89 9.29 -17.06
CA ARG A 104 0.46 8.94 -16.62
C ARG A 104 0.46 8.07 -15.37
N SER A 105 -0.37 8.35 -14.37
CA SER A 105 -0.45 7.49 -13.18
C SER A 105 -0.90 6.07 -13.55
N SER A 106 -1.92 5.92 -14.39
CA SER A 106 -2.39 4.60 -14.84
C SER A 106 -1.37 3.89 -15.73
N TYR A 107 -0.70 4.61 -16.64
CA TYR A 107 0.38 4.06 -17.44
C TYR A 107 1.51 3.54 -16.54
N THR A 108 1.95 4.36 -15.59
CA THR A 108 3.06 3.98 -14.72
C THR A 108 2.70 2.86 -13.76
N ALA A 109 1.44 2.77 -13.31
CA ALA A 109 0.94 1.60 -12.56
C ALA A 109 1.01 0.32 -13.40
N GLY A 110 0.60 0.36 -14.67
CA GLY A 110 0.75 -0.78 -15.57
C GLY A 110 2.22 -1.14 -15.82
N ARG A 111 3.09 -0.13 -15.94
CA ARG A 111 4.54 -0.36 -16.09
C ARG A 111 5.14 -0.97 -14.85
N TYR A 112 4.72 -0.56 -13.66
CA TYR A 112 5.15 -1.14 -12.40
C TYR A 112 4.86 -2.64 -12.35
N GLN A 113 3.64 -3.04 -12.70
CA GLN A 113 3.24 -4.45 -12.82
C GLN A 113 4.15 -5.21 -13.79
N GLN A 114 4.41 -4.65 -14.98
CA GLN A 114 5.32 -5.29 -15.95
C GLN A 114 6.74 -5.42 -15.40
N LEU A 115 7.30 -4.37 -14.80
CA LEU A 115 8.64 -4.41 -14.22
C LEU A 115 8.74 -5.42 -13.08
N MET A 116 7.71 -5.53 -12.24
CA MET A 116 7.65 -6.52 -11.17
C MET A 116 7.63 -7.95 -11.71
N SER A 117 6.87 -8.22 -12.78
CA SER A 117 6.88 -9.54 -13.44
C SER A 117 8.24 -9.95 -14.00
N MET A 118 9.13 -8.99 -14.26
CA MET A 118 10.46 -9.20 -14.81
C MET A 118 11.57 -9.12 -13.75
N ARG A 119 11.26 -8.86 -12.48
CA ARG A 119 12.24 -8.51 -11.44
C ARG A 119 13.37 -9.53 -11.25
N GLU A 120 13.13 -10.82 -11.50
CA GLU A 120 14.16 -11.86 -11.40
C GLU A 120 15.17 -11.81 -12.56
N THR A 121 14.74 -11.37 -13.74
CA THR A 121 15.58 -11.32 -14.96
C THR A 121 16.16 -9.92 -15.20
N HIS A 122 15.45 -8.88 -14.77
CA HIS A 122 15.83 -7.48 -14.88
C HIS A 122 15.71 -6.79 -13.51
N PRO A 123 16.56 -7.20 -12.53
CA PRO A 123 16.42 -6.78 -11.15
C PRO A 123 16.82 -5.32 -10.91
N TYR A 124 17.44 -4.65 -11.89
CA TYR A 124 17.90 -3.28 -11.74
C TYR A 124 16.98 -2.33 -12.49
N TRP A 125 16.56 -1.26 -11.84
CA TRP A 125 15.65 -0.28 -12.38
C TRP A 125 16.36 1.06 -12.51
N GLU A 126 16.27 1.65 -13.69
CA GLU A 126 16.83 2.96 -13.99
C GLU A 126 15.74 4.02 -13.96
N TYR A 127 15.96 5.08 -13.19
CA TYR A 127 15.12 6.28 -13.22
C TYR A 127 15.47 7.12 -14.44
N VAL A 128 14.47 7.42 -15.28
CA VAL A 128 14.67 8.18 -16.52
C VAL A 128 13.83 9.45 -16.50
N HIS A 129 14.51 10.59 -16.51
CA HIS A 129 13.89 11.89 -16.74
C HIS A 129 13.62 12.10 -18.24
N SER A 130 12.52 12.77 -18.58
CA SER A 130 12.18 13.03 -19.98
C SER A 130 12.76 14.35 -20.47
N ASP A 131 13.53 14.31 -21.56
CA ASP A 131 14.15 15.49 -22.15
C ASP A 131 13.16 16.50 -22.77
N VAL A 132 11.87 16.14 -22.87
CA VAL A 132 10.83 17.03 -23.40
C VAL A 132 10.28 18.02 -22.37
N VAL A 133 10.66 17.86 -21.10
CA VAL A 133 10.24 18.77 -20.02
C VAL A 133 11.11 20.03 -20.08
N GLU A 134 10.51 21.15 -20.50
CA GLU A 134 11.21 22.44 -20.66
C GLU A 134 11.72 23.00 -19.33
N GLU A 135 10.93 22.86 -18.26
CA GLU A 135 11.26 23.33 -16.91
C GLU A 135 11.25 22.15 -15.92
N PRO A 136 12.33 21.34 -15.92
CA PRO A 136 12.40 20.17 -15.07
C PRO A 136 12.68 20.53 -13.61
N ARG A 137 12.15 19.74 -12.67
CA ARG A 137 12.52 19.85 -11.25
C ARG A 137 13.96 19.38 -11.08
N GLU A 138 14.79 20.17 -10.41
CA GLU A 138 16.22 19.87 -10.21
C GLU A 138 16.42 18.51 -9.54
N GLU A 139 15.56 18.15 -8.57
CA GLU A 139 15.61 16.84 -7.92
C GLU A 139 15.41 15.69 -8.92
N HIS A 140 14.47 15.83 -9.86
CA HIS A 140 14.17 14.77 -10.85
C HIS A 140 15.30 14.62 -11.87
N LEU A 141 15.97 15.71 -12.23
CA LEU A 141 17.18 15.67 -13.06
C LEU A 141 18.33 14.99 -12.34
N ALA A 142 18.51 15.26 -11.04
CA ALA A 142 19.57 14.65 -10.24
C ALA A 142 19.44 13.12 -10.13
N TRP A 143 18.22 12.59 -10.26
CA TRP A 143 17.96 11.15 -10.27
C TRP A 143 18.07 10.51 -11.66
N ASN A 144 18.20 11.30 -12.74
CA ASN A 144 18.24 10.77 -14.09
C ASN A 144 19.46 9.84 -14.31
N GLY A 145 19.20 8.63 -14.79
CA GLY A 145 20.21 7.60 -15.01
C GLY A 145 20.64 6.87 -13.73
N MET A 146 20.03 7.17 -12.58
CA MET A 146 20.27 6.43 -11.34
C MET A 146 19.68 5.02 -11.47
N ILE A 147 20.49 4.01 -11.17
CA ILE A 147 20.12 2.60 -11.28
C ILE A 147 20.13 1.97 -9.90
N LEU A 148 18.97 1.58 -9.40
CA LEU A 148 18.82 0.89 -8.11
C LEU A 148 18.28 -0.51 -8.33
N ARG A 149 18.43 -1.41 -7.35
CA ARG A 149 17.72 -2.70 -7.41
C ARG A 149 16.21 -2.46 -7.20
N TRP A 150 15.36 -3.33 -7.76
CA TRP A 150 13.90 -3.18 -7.75
C TRP A 150 13.28 -3.08 -6.35
N ASP A 151 13.92 -3.70 -5.36
CA ASP A 151 13.50 -3.77 -3.96
C ASP A 151 14.12 -2.68 -3.08
N ASP A 152 14.88 -1.74 -3.66
CA ASP A 152 15.39 -0.59 -2.93
C ASP A 152 14.22 0.25 -2.36
N PRO A 153 14.22 0.57 -1.05
CA PRO A 153 13.12 1.30 -0.41
C PRO A 153 12.87 2.69 -1.00
N TRP A 154 13.84 3.27 -1.71
CA TRP A 154 13.68 4.53 -2.43
C TRP A 154 12.52 4.50 -3.43
N TRP A 155 12.30 3.36 -4.10
CA TRP A 155 11.24 3.19 -5.09
C TRP A 155 9.84 3.32 -4.51
N VAL A 156 9.65 3.05 -3.21
CA VAL A 156 8.34 3.18 -2.54
C VAL A 156 7.75 4.57 -2.73
N TYR A 157 8.60 5.60 -2.73
CA TYR A 157 8.17 6.99 -2.77
C TYR A 157 8.57 7.75 -4.04
N HIS A 158 9.52 7.23 -4.81
CA HIS A 158 10.10 7.94 -5.95
C HIS A 158 9.90 7.22 -7.29
N PHE A 159 9.13 6.12 -7.31
CA PHE A 159 8.67 5.56 -8.56
C PHE A 159 7.64 6.52 -9.19
N PRO A 160 7.87 7.04 -10.42
CA PRO A 160 6.98 8.03 -11.04
C PRO A 160 5.50 7.62 -11.05
N ILE A 161 4.55 8.54 -11.14
CA ILE A 161 4.70 9.98 -11.29
C ILE A 161 4.98 10.65 -9.93
N ASN A 162 6.04 11.45 -9.88
CA ASN A 162 6.53 12.04 -8.62
C ASN A 162 5.96 13.44 -8.34
N ALA A 163 5.25 14.01 -9.32
CA ALA A 163 4.78 15.39 -9.22
C ALA A 163 3.72 15.73 -10.29
N TRP A 164 3.02 16.85 -10.12
CA TRP A 164 2.15 17.39 -11.17
C TRP A 164 2.97 17.70 -12.43
N GLY A 165 2.53 17.16 -13.57
CA GLY A 165 3.22 17.31 -14.86
C GLY A 165 4.49 16.47 -15.01
N CYS A 166 4.80 15.58 -14.05
CA CYS A 166 5.97 14.69 -14.13
C CYS A 166 5.89 13.80 -15.38
N GLN A 167 7.00 13.69 -16.10
CA GLN A 167 7.12 12.84 -17.30
C GLN A 167 8.21 11.78 -17.18
N CYS A 168 8.74 11.58 -15.97
CA CYS A 168 9.75 10.57 -15.70
C CYS A 168 9.19 9.15 -15.87
N SER A 169 10.07 8.21 -16.17
CA SER A 169 9.74 6.79 -16.34
C SER A 169 10.80 5.90 -15.69
N VAL A 170 10.55 4.59 -15.67
CA VAL A 170 11.48 3.60 -15.15
C VAL A 170 11.71 2.51 -16.19
N ILE A 171 12.97 2.14 -16.38
CA ILE A 171 13.40 1.10 -17.32
C ILE A 171 14.06 -0.05 -16.55
N ALA A 172 13.68 -1.28 -16.87
CA ALA A 172 14.31 -2.49 -16.35
C ALA A 172 15.66 -2.73 -17.04
N ARG A 173 16.66 -3.12 -16.26
CA ARG A 173 18.04 -3.38 -16.65
C ARG A 173 18.49 -4.72 -16.11
N THR A 174 19.26 -5.42 -16.93
CA THR A 174 19.97 -6.65 -16.59
C THR A 174 21.36 -6.34 -16.04
N GLU A 175 22.01 -7.31 -15.41
CA GLU A 175 23.42 -7.21 -15.01
C GLU A 175 24.33 -6.86 -16.21
N ASP A 176 24.05 -7.39 -17.40
CA ASP A 176 24.85 -7.09 -18.60
C ASP A 176 24.57 -5.69 -19.18
N ASP A 177 23.40 -5.10 -18.91
CA ASP A 177 23.19 -3.67 -19.15
C ASP A 177 24.08 -2.82 -18.24
N LEU A 178 24.16 -3.15 -16.95
CA LEU A 178 25.03 -2.44 -16.00
C LEU A 178 26.49 -2.48 -16.45
N LYS A 179 27.00 -3.66 -16.82
CA LYS A 179 28.38 -3.81 -17.33
C LYS A 179 28.62 -2.98 -18.58
N ARG A 180 27.67 -2.94 -19.52
CA ARG A 180 27.76 -2.10 -20.73
C ARG A 180 27.75 -0.61 -20.43
N LEU A 181 27.08 -0.20 -19.34
CA LEU A 181 27.12 1.15 -18.81
C LEU A 181 28.38 1.43 -17.95
N GLY A 182 29.30 0.46 -17.84
CA GLY A 182 30.53 0.59 -17.06
C GLY A 182 30.32 0.52 -15.54
N LYS A 183 29.17 0.03 -15.08
CA LYS A 183 28.85 -0.13 -13.65
C LYS A 183 29.26 -1.52 -13.16
N THR A 184 29.67 -1.60 -11.90
CA THR A 184 30.01 -2.85 -11.21
C THR A 184 28.87 -3.39 -10.33
N GLY A 185 27.73 -2.70 -10.31
CA GLY A 185 26.56 -2.98 -9.49
C GLY A 185 25.55 -1.82 -9.53
N PRO A 186 24.43 -1.91 -8.79
CA PRO A 186 23.51 -0.80 -8.66
C PRO A 186 24.16 0.38 -7.91
N ASP A 187 23.65 1.58 -8.15
CA ASP A 187 23.98 2.78 -7.40
C ASP A 187 23.46 2.70 -5.96
N THR A 188 23.90 3.63 -5.12
CA THR A 188 23.36 3.80 -3.76
C THR A 188 22.31 4.89 -3.79
N ALA A 189 21.10 4.58 -3.31
CA ALA A 189 20.02 5.56 -3.22
C ALA A 189 20.41 6.74 -2.31
N PRO A 190 20.02 7.98 -2.67
CA PRO A 190 20.17 9.12 -1.77
C PRO A 190 19.26 8.95 -0.54
N PRO A 191 19.63 9.56 0.61
CA PRO A 191 18.79 9.52 1.79
C PRO A 191 17.43 10.17 1.52
N ILE A 192 16.35 9.52 1.96
CA ILE A 192 14.99 10.03 1.84
C ILE A 192 14.77 11.11 2.90
N LYS A 193 14.83 12.38 2.49
CA LYS A 193 14.59 13.52 3.38
C LYS A 193 13.14 13.96 3.28
N PHE A 194 12.37 13.73 4.34
CA PHE A 194 11.01 14.24 4.43
C PHE A 194 10.99 15.74 4.74
N ILE A 195 10.09 16.46 4.08
CA ILE A 195 9.82 17.88 4.28
C ILE A 195 8.35 18.09 4.60
N GLU A 196 8.09 19.10 5.42
CA GLU A 196 6.74 19.51 5.77
C GLU A 196 6.09 20.30 4.63
N ARG A 197 4.86 19.96 4.28
CA ARG A 197 4.03 20.71 3.31
C ARG A 197 2.63 20.92 3.87
N VAL A 198 2.13 22.15 3.73
CA VAL A 198 0.73 22.47 4.06
C VAL A 198 -0.11 22.37 2.80
N ILE A 199 -1.01 21.40 2.77
CA ILE A 199 -1.98 21.16 1.68
C ILE A 199 -3.37 21.64 2.10
N GLY A 200 -4.33 21.60 1.19
CA GLY A 200 -5.74 21.82 1.54
C GLY A 200 -6.14 23.26 1.88
N LYS A 201 -5.26 24.27 1.69
CA LYS A 201 -5.56 25.69 1.99
C LYS A 201 -6.83 26.23 1.33
N ARG A 202 -7.24 25.64 0.21
CA ARG A 202 -8.46 25.98 -0.55
C ARG A 202 -9.47 24.82 -0.59
N SER A 203 -9.21 23.74 0.13
CA SER A 203 -10.11 22.59 0.24
C SER A 203 -11.18 22.85 1.32
N PRO A 204 -12.39 22.28 1.22
CA PRO A 204 -13.41 22.38 2.26
C PRO A 204 -12.94 21.88 3.63
N GLY A 205 -12.12 20.82 3.65
CA GLY A 205 -11.54 20.26 4.88
C GLY A 205 -10.47 21.15 5.55
N GLY A 206 -10.14 22.30 4.96
CA GLY A 206 -9.14 23.23 5.49
C GLY A 206 -7.69 22.76 5.31
N PRO A 207 -6.73 23.60 5.73
CA PRO A 207 -5.32 23.27 5.61
C PRO A 207 -4.92 22.15 6.56
N ARG A 208 -4.14 21.17 6.06
CA ARG A 208 -3.47 20.15 6.88
C ARG A 208 -2.00 20.02 6.50
N THR A 209 -1.17 19.66 7.47
CA THR A 209 0.24 19.35 7.24
C THR A 209 0.39 17.90 6.80
N VAL A 210 1.24 17.68 5.80
CA VAL A 210 1.70 16.36 5.34
C VAL A 210 3.23 16.36 5.25
N PHE A 211 3.81 15.17 5.34
CA PHE A 211 5.24 14.96 5.19
C PHE A 211 5.49 14.19 3.90
N VAL A 212 6.28 14.79 3.01
CA VAL A 212 6.57 14.21 1.69
C VAL A 212 8.08 14.20 1.48
N PRO A 213 8.65 13.24 0.75
CA PRO A 213 10.06 13.30 0.39
C PRO A 213 10.38 14.55 -0.42
N GLN A 214 11.57 15.11 -0.21
CA GLN A 214 12.05 16.23 -0.99
C GLN A 214 12.08 15.87 -2.49
N GLY A 215 11.55 16.76 -3.33
CA GLY A 215 11.41 16.54 -4.77
C GLY A 215 10.12 15.83 -5.18
N ILE A 216 9.27 15.40 -4.23
CA ILE A 216 7.97 14.78 -4.49
C ILE A 216 6.84 15.76 -4.14
N ASP A 217 5.88 15.96 -5.04
CA ASP A 217 4.70 16.77 -4.72
C ASP A 217 3.73 15.95 -3.84
N PRO A 218 2.96 16.58 -2.93
CA PRO A 218 1.94 15.88 -2.15
C PRO A 218 0.93 15.06 -2.98
N SER A 219 0.56 13.90 -2.45
CA SER A 219 -0.21 12.80 -3.06
C SER A 219 0.60 11.89 -4.01
N PHE A 220 1.83 12.24 -4.36
CA PHE A 220 2.67 11.46 -5.27
C PHE A 220 3.76 10.66 -4.55
N GLU A 221 3.80 10.71 -3.21
CA GLU A 221 4.70 9.94 -2.34
C GLU A 221 4.29 8.47 -2.22
N HIS A 222 3.89 7.86 -3.33
CA HIS A 222 3.58 6.44 -3.43
C HIS A 222 3.94 5.96 -4.83
N THR A 223 4.24 4.67 -4.96
CA THR A 223 4.34 4.02 -6.26
C THR A 223 2.94 3.70 -6.82
N PRO A 224 2.54 4.23 -7.99
CA PRO A 224 1.28 3.86 -8.61
C PRO A 224 1.19 2.35 -8.88
N GLY A 225 0.06 1.73 -8.53
CA GLY A 225 -0.17 0.30 -8.70
C GLY A 225 0.48 -0.58 -7.63
N ARG A 226 1.32 -0.04 -6.75
CA ARG A 226 2.07 -0.85 -5.78
C ARG A 226 1.18 -1.59 -4.81
N THR A 227 0.07 -1.00 -4.37
CA THR A 227 -0.87 -1.68 -3.45
C THR A 227 -1.56 -2.89 -4.06
N ARG A 228 -1.37 -3.13 -5.37
CA ARG A 228 -1.88 -4.28 -6.12
C ARG A 228 -0.87 -5.40 -6.27
N GLU A 229 0.42 -5.07 -6.33
CA GLU A 229 1.52 -6.03 -6.49
C GLU A 229 2.08 -6.46 -5.13
N PHE A 230 2.37 -5.48 -4.29
CA PHE A 230 2.69 -5.69 -2.89
C PHE A 230 1.37 -5.54 -2.17
N SER A 231 0.84 -6.71 -1.83
CA SER A 231 -0.30 -6.80 -0.95
C SER A 231 -0.02 -5.95 0.29
N GLN A 232 -1.05 -5.41 0.94
CA GLN A 232 -0.97 -4.67 2.22
C GLN A 232 -0.52 -5.61 3.37
N VAL A 233 0.26 -6.64 3.03
CA VAL A 233 0.81 -7.65 3.91
C VAL A 233 1.76 -6.89 4.82
N PRO A 234 1.43 -6.79 6.10
CA PRO A 234 2.30 -6.11 7.03
C PRO A 234 3.65 -6.84 7.04
N PRO A 235 4.80 -6.15 6.96
CA PRO A 235 6.10 -6.77 7.20
C PRO A 235 6.25 -7.13 8.67
N PRO A 236 7.13 -8.09 9.04
CA PRO A 236 7.41 -8.38 10.44
C PRO A 236 8.13 -7.20 11.08
N ARG A 237 7.70 -6.80 12.28
CA ARG A 237 8.39 -5.79 13.10
C ARG A 237 9.52 -6.42 13.89
N GLY A 238 10.57 -5.64 14.15
CA GLY A 238 11.74 -6.06 14.91
C GLY A 238 11.54 -6.10 16.43
N ASP A 239 10.43 -5.57 16.94
CA ASP A 239 10.07 -5.53 18.36
C ASP A 239 9.07 -6.64 18.73
N SER A 240 9.11 -7.10 19.98
CA SER A 240 8.11 -8.05 20.49
C SER A 240 6.81 -7.28 20.81
N PRO A 241 5.61 -7.84 20.51
CA PRO A 241 4.35 -7.21 20.92
C PRO A 241 4.19 -7.18 22.45
N LEU A 242 5.10 -7.83 23.18
CA LEU A 242 5.14 -7.90 24.64
C LEU A 242 6.04 -6.83 25.28
N SER A 243 6.57 -5.88 24.50
CA SER A 243 7.52 -4.88 25.02
C SER A 243 6.82 -3.94 26.00
N ALA A 244 7.38 -3.83 27.21
CA ALA A 244 6.81 -3.10 28.35
C ALA A 244 6.79 -1.56 28.21
N ASP A 245 7.24 -1.01 27.08
CA ASP A 245 7.39 0.43 26.85
C ASP A 245 6.09 1.13 26.40
N ILE A 246 4.93 0.46 26.50
CA ILE A 246 3.62 1.12 26.39
C ILE A 246 3.35 1.93 27.67
N SER A 247 3.99 3.09 27.77
CA SER A 247 3.57 4.18 28.65
C SER A 247 3.88 5.52 28.02
N PRO A 248 2.92 6.14 27.31
CA PRO A 248 2.77 7.58 27.34
C PRO A 248 1.95 7.91 28.60
N ASP A 249 2.64 8.36 29.65
CA ASP A 249 2.06 8.92 30.88
C ASP A 249 1.12 8.02 31.71
N GLY A 250 1.69 7.18 32.58
CA GLY A 250 1.26 6.98 33.98
C GLY A 250 -0.23 6.81 34.35
N ARG A 251 -1.13 6.53 33.42
CA ARG A 251 -2.58 6.37 33.61
C ARG A 251 -3.16 5.31 32.68
N SER A 252 -2.47 4.20 32.51
CA SER A 252 -3.11 2.96 32.06
C SER A 252 -3.40 2.12 33.30
N THR A 253 -4.37 2.54 34.10
CA THR A 253 -4.97 1.60 35.06
C THR A 253 -5.50 0.42 34.25
N PRO A 254 -5.25 -0.84 34.64
CA PRO A 254 -5.96 -1.96 34.04
C PRO A 254 -7.44 -1.64 34.08
N SER A 255 -8.16 -1.90 32.99
CA SER A 255 -9.62 -1.81 32.96
C SER A 255 -10.15 -2.61 34.14
N THR A 256 -10.52 -1.90 35.21
CA THR A 256 -11.08 -2.46 36.42
C THR A 256 -12.50 -2.84 36.04
N GLY A 257 -12.68 -4.09 35.60
CA GLY A 257 -13.98 -4.60 35.15
C GLY A 257 -13.98 -5.35 33.81
N SER A 258 -12.83 -5.57 33.15
CA SER A 258 -12.81 -6.41 31.94
C SER A 258 -13.31 -7.83 32.26
N PRO A 259 -14.30 -8.38 31.52
CA PRO A 259 -14.87 -9.69 31.81
C PRO A 259 -13.80 -10.79 31.69
N ALA A 260 -13.96 -11.91 32.42
CA ALA A 260 -13.05 -13.06 32.33
C ALA A 260 -12.90 -13.52 30.88
N LEU A 261 -11.69 -13.78 30.40
CA LEU A 261 -11.47 -14.17 29.00
C LEU A 261 -12.32 -15.42 28.63
N PRO A 262 -12.79 -15.53 27.36
CA PRO A 262 -13.51 -16.71 26.86
C PRO A 262 -12.70 -18.01 26.97
N PRO A 263 -13.30 -19.18 27.26
CA PRO A 263 -12.59 -20.41 27.60
C PRO A 263 -11.60 -20.85 26.49
N PRO A 264 -10.41 -21.38 26.82
CA PRO A 264 -9.40 -21.73 25.82
C PRO A 264 -9.93 -22.67 24.72
N GLN A 265 -9.51 -22.44 23.48
CA GLN A 265 -9.86 -23.27 22.33
C GLN A 265 -8.86 -24.41 22.14
N PRO A 266 -9.27 -25.60 21.65
CA PRO A 266 -8.31 -26.65 21.31
C PRO A 266 -7.38 -26.18 20.18
N ALA A 267 -6.10 -26.53 20.26
CA ALA A 267 -5.14 -26.26 19.19
C ALA A 267 -5.58 -26.92 17.88
N THR A 268 -5.50 -26.17 16.79
CA THR A 268 -5.61 -26.74 15.44
C THR A 268 -4.54 -27.81 15.27
N GLN A 269 -4.91 -28.98 14.74
CA GLN A 269 -3.97 -30.08 14.53
C GLN A 269 -2.83 -29.69 13.56
N GLN A 270 -1.68 -30.34 13.71
CA GLN A 270 -0.50 -30.12 12.85
C GLN A 270 -0.86 -30.26 11.37
N SER A 271 -0.27 -29.39 10.55
CA SER A 271 -0.34 -29.44 9.10
C SER A 271 0.52 -30.59 8.56
N ASP A 272 0.10 -31.20 7.46
CA ASP A 272 0.91 -32.17 6.69
C ASP A 272 2.08 -31.50 5.95
N SER A 273 2.20 -30.16 5.99
CA SER A 273 3.28 -29.41 5.36
C SER A 273 4.56 -29.46 6.20
N ASP A 274 5.66 -29.83 5.56
CA ASP A 274 7.02 -29.81 6.14
C ASP A 274 7.53 -28.37 6.41
N ASN A 275 6.83 -27.33 5.95
CA ASN A 275 7.20 -25.93 6.10
C ASN A 275 6.15 -25.15 6.92
N ALA A 276 6.57 -24.61 8.07
CA ALA A 276 5.69 -23.88 8.99
C ALA A 276 5.11 -22.58 8.40
N ILE A 277 5.86 -21.88 7.53
CA ILE A 277 5.37 -20.69 6.83
C ILE A 277 4.29 -21.08 5.82
N ASP A 278 4.51 -22.14 5.04
CA ASP A 278 3.53 -22.62 4.08
C ASP A 278 2.25 -23.11 4.77
N ALA A 279 2.39 -23.77 5.93
CA ALA A 279 1.28 -24.15 6.78
C ALA A 279 0.48 -22.94 7.30
N PHE A 280 1.16 -21.87 7.74
CA PHE A 280 0.52 -20.60 8.11
C PHE A 280 -0.25 -19.99 6.94
N LEU A 281 0.40 -19.85 5.78
CA LEU A 281 -0.20 -19.22 4.60
C LEU A 281 -1.42 -20.00 4.10
N SER A 282 -1.32 -21.34 4.10
CA SER A 282 -2.40 -22.23 3.70
C SER A 282 -3.65 -22.07 4.56
N ALA A 283 -3.50 -21.76 5.86
CA ALA A 283 -4.65 -21.48 6.73
C ALA A 283 -5.49 -20.31 6.19
N PHE A 284 -4.86 -19.34 5.52
CA PHE A 284 -5.52 -18.17 4.92
C PHE A 284 -5.78 -18.30 3.42
N GLN A 285 -5.64 -19.49 2.82
CA GLN A 285 -5.70 -19.68 1.36
C GLN A 285 -4.66 -18.84 0.60
N ALA A 286 -3.53 -18.53 1.26
CA ALA A 286 -2.35 -17.93 0.66
C ALA A 286 -1.29 -19.01 0.37
N SER A 287 -0.25 -18.65 -0.37
CA SER A 287 0.94 -19.47 -0.59
C SER A 287 2.19 -18.60 -0.66
N LEU A 288 3.37 -19.22 -0.69
CA LEU A 288 4.64 -18.50 -0.87
C LEU A 288 4.69 -17.64 -2.14
N ALA A 289 3.92 -17.98 -3.17
CA ALA A 289 3.87 -17.27 -4.45
C ALA A 289 2.65 -16.36 -4.61
N GLN A 290 1.61 -16.54 -3.81
CA GLN A 290 0.33 -15.86 -3.98
C GLN A 290 -0.25 -15.42 -2.64
N PRO A 291 -0.30 -14.11 -2.34
CA PRO A 291 -0.96 -13.60 -1.15
C PRO A 291 -2.48 -13.74 -1.24
N SER A 292 -3.14 -13.72 -0.08
CA SER A 292 -4.59 -13.71 0.04
C SER A 292 -5.06 -12.53 0.89
N VAL A 293 -6.37 -12.26 0.87
CA VAL A 293 -7.00 -11.29 1.76
C VAL A 293 -7.90 -12.05 2.73
N PHE A 294 -7.54 -12.01 4.00
CA PHE A 294 -8.35 -12.51 5.09
C PHE A 294 -9.29 -11.41 5.60
N THR A 295 -10.51 -11.77 5.99
CA THR A 295 -11.46 -10.85 6.65
C THR A 295 -11.66 -11.32 8.08
N ASP A 296 -11.32 -10.48 9.06
CA ASP A 296 -11.41 -10.81 10.48
C ASP A 296 -12.85 -10.79 11.02
N ALA A 297 -13.01 -11.14 12.30
CA ALA A 297 -14.31 -11.18 12.98
C ALA A 297 -15.02 -9.81 13.08
N THR A 298 -14.33 -8.70 12.83
CA THR A 298 -14.91 -7.35 12.77
C THR A 298 -15.24 -6.89 11.35
N GLY A 299 -14.91 -7.69 10.33
CA GLY A 299 -15.01 -7.32 8.92
C GLY A 299 -13.79 -6.57 8.38
N GLN A 300 -12.73 -6.40 9.16
CA GLN A 300 -11.48 -5.78 8.72
C GLN A 300 -10.74 -6.73 7.79
N ARG A 301 -10.28 -6.20 6.65
CA ARG A 301 -9.46 -6.96 5.70
C ARG A 301 -7.98 -6.85 6.08
N ILE A 302 -7.32 -8.00 6.11
CA ILE A 302 -5.89 -8.16 6.36
C ILE A 302 -5.30 -8.91 5.19
N ALA A 303 -4.23 -8.38 4.62
CA ALA A 303 -3.48 -9.04 3.58
C ALA A 303 -2.51 -10.05 4.22
N ILE A 304 -2.52 -11.29 3.74
CA ILE A 304 -1.69 -12.40 4.23
C ILE A 304 -0.80 -12.88 3.09
N GLY A 305 0.50 -12.97 3.31
CA GLY A 305 1.48 -13.32 2.27
C GLY A 305 2.86 -13.65 2.83
N ALA A 306 3.73 -14.18 1.97
CA ALA A 306 5.10 -14.57 2.35
C ALA A 306 5.92 -13.40 2.91
N GLU A 307 5.58 -12.17 2.52
CA GLU A 307 6.19 -10.94 2.98
C GLU A 307 6.04 -10.72 4.49
N MET A 308 5.05 -11.35 5.15
CA MET A 308 4.95 -11.36 6.61
C MET A 308 6.20 -11.96 7.26
N PHE A 309 6.94 -12.81 6.57
CA PHE A 309 8.09 -13.53 7.11
C PHE A 309 9.42 -13.03 6.56
N ALA A 310 9.40 -12.03 5.66
CA ALA A 310 10.58 -11.45 5.06
C ALA A 310 11.03 -10.21 5.84
N ALA A 311 12.03 -10.37 6.70
CA ALA A 311 12.67 -9.25 7.41
C ALA A 311 13.90 -8.73 6.64
N PRO A 312 14.23 -7.42 6.70
CA PRO A 312 15.41 -6.84 6.05
C PRO A 312 16.75 -7.48 6.47
N ASN A 313 16.81 -8.10 7.66
CA ASN A 313 17.99 -8.76 8.20
C ASN A 313 18.01 -10.29 7.94
N GLY A 314 17.02 -10.83 7.23
CA GLY A 314 16.90 -12.26 6.91
C GLY A 314 16.38 -13.15 8.06
N ASN A 315 16.04 -12.57 9.22
CA ASN A 315 15.54 -13.31 10.37
C ASN A 315 14.08 -12.93 10.66
N GLY A 316 13.16 -13.88 10.49
CA GLY A 316 11.74 -13.72 10.88
C GLY A 316 11.57 -13.54 12.40
N GLN A 317 10.45 -12.94 12.81
CA GLN A 317 10.18 -12.62 14.21
C GLN A 317 9.88 -13.86 15.08
N ILE A 318 9.27 -14.88 14.49
CA ILE A 318 8.98 -16.17 15.11
C ILE A 318 9.75 -17.24 14.33
N ALA A 319 10.51 -18.07 15.03
CA ALA A 319 11.24 -19.17 14.41
C ALA A 319 10.25 -20.13 13.72
N GLU A 320 10.61 -20.61 12.52
CA GLU A 320 9.83 -21.60 11.77
C GLU A 320 9.54 -22.84 12.65
N SER A 321 8.34 -22.89 13.21
CA SER A 321 7.93 -23.87 14.21
C SER A 321 6.40 -23.94 14.30
N ASP A 322 5.90 -24.90 15.09
CA ASP A 322 4.47 -25.08 15.39
C ASP A 322 3.79 -23.82 15.96
N GLN A 323 4.56 -22.83 16.44
CA GLN A 323 4.05 -21.55 16.90
C GLN A 323 3.36 -20.74 15.80
N LEU A 324 3.78 -20.88 14.53
CA LEU A 324 3.14 -20.16 13.42
C LEU A 324 1.70 -20.63 13.19
N LEU A 325 1.42 -21.93 13.31
CA LEU A 325 0.05 -22.45 13.21
C LEU A 325 -0.85 -21.94 14.34
N LEU A 326 -0.31 -21.84 15.56
CA LEU A 326 -1.02 -21.25 16.70
C LEU A 326 -1.29 -19.76 16.47
N LEU A 327 -0.33 -19.02 15.88
CA LEU A 327 -0.51 -17.64 15.50
C LEU A 327 -1.61 -17.48 14.44
N ALA A 328 -1.63 -18.33 13.41
CA ALA A 328 -2.68 -18.34 12.39
C ALA A 328 -4.05 -18.57 13.03
N GLN A 329 -4.16 -19.56 13.93
CA GLN A 329 -5.39 -19.82 14.68
C GLN A 329 -5.84 -18.60 15.49
N GLY A 330 -4.92 -17.91 16.18
CA GLY A 330 -5.24 -16.71 16.97
C GLY A 330 -5.74 -15.53 16.13
N ILE A 331 -5.35 -15.44 14.85
CA ILE A 331 -5.86 -14.44 13.91
C ILE A 331 -7.24 -14.85 13.36
N GLN A 332 -7.42 -16.14 13.03
CA GLN A 332 -8.68 -16.65 12.47
C GLN A 332 -9.81 -16.72 13.48
N SER A 333 -9.48 -17.07 14.72
CA SER A 333 -10.42 -17.30 15.81
C SER A 333 -9.90 -16.63 17.09
N PRO A 334 -9.84 -15.29 17.14
CA PRO A 334 -9.45 -14.58 18.34
C PRO A 334 -10.51 -14.72 19.44
N ASP A 335 -10.07 -14.64 20.69
CA ASP A 335 -10.94 -14.41 21.85
C ASP A 335 -11.36 -12.95 21.93
N GLU A 336 -10.43 -12.02 21.70
CA GLU A 336 -10.67 -10.59 21.71
C GLU A 336 -9.85 -9.89 20.62
N ILE A 337 -10.41 -8.81 20.05
CA ILE A 337 -9.67 -7.88 19.19
C ILE A 337 -9.74 -6.49 19.82
N TRP A 338 -8.59 -5.87 20.01
CA TRP A 338 -8.44 -4.53 20.58
C TRP A 338 -7.78 -3.58 19.58
N ALA A 339 -8.12 -2.30 19.65
CA ALA A 339 -7.40 -1.23 18.95
C ALA A 339 -6.83 -0.21 19.93
N GLN A 340 -5.56 0.15 19.72
CA GLN A 340 -4.83 1.08 20.58
C GLN A 340 -3.95 2.01 19.74
N VAL A 341 -3.87 3.27 20.16
CA VAL A 341 -2.87 4.21 19.62
C VAL A 341 -1.55 3.97 20.36
N VAL A 342 -0.48 3.69 19.62
CA VAL A 342 0.85 3.40 20.16
C VAL A 342 1.86 4.28 19.44
N PHE A 343 2.88 4.76 20.15
CA PHE A 343 3.97 5.50 19.52
C PHE A 343 4.97 4.51 18.90
N SER A 344 5.22 4.61 17.60
CA SER A 344 6.25 3.84 16.89
C SER A 344 7.60 4.58 16.98
N PRO A 345 8.61 4.04 17.70
CA PRO A 345 9.91 4.70 17.82
C PRO A 345 10.68 4.73 16.51
N GLU A 346 10.53 3.69 15.68
CA GLU A 346 11.14 3.58 14.36
C GLU A 346 10.61 4.66 13.42
N GLN A 347 9.29 4.87 13.41
CA GLN A 347 8.63 5.87 12.54
C GLN A 347 8.54 7.26 13.17
N LYS A 348 8.83 7.40 14.47
CA LYS A 348 8.71 8.64 15.26
C LYS A 348 7.30 9.28 15.19
N GLN A 349 6.26 8.45 15.12
CA GLN A 349 4.87 8.91 15.06
C GLN A 349 3.94 7.95 15.79
N SER A 350 2.73 8.42 16.13
CA SER A 350 1.68 7.56 16.67
C SER A 350 1.01 6.78 15.55
N VAL A 351 0.89 5.46 15.73
CA VAL A 351 0.21 4.53 14.83
C VAL A 351 -0.95 3.86 15.57
N VAL A 352 -1.92 3.33 14.83
CA VAL A 352 -2.98 2.51 15.40
C VAL A 352 -2.60 1.05 15.24
N HIS A 353 -2.49 0.35 16.36
CA HIS A 353 -2.31 -1.09 16.39
C HIS A 353 -3.64 -1.78 16.64
N ARG A 354 -3.88 -2.87 15.91
CA ARG A 354 -4.93 -3.85 16.17
C ARG A 354 -4.29 -5.10 16.76
N ARG A 355 -4.79 -5.55 17.90
CA ARG A 355 -4.26 -6.68 18.66
C ARG A 355 -5.30 -7.78 18.78
N TYR A 356 -4.93 -8.98 18.40
CA TYR A 356 -5.71 -10.22 18.43
C TYR A 356 -5.15 -11.05 19.58
N LEU A 357 -6.03 -11.41 20.51
CA LEU A 357 -5.70 -12.20 21.69
C LEU A 357 -6.44 -13.52 21.59
N ALA A 358 -5.78 -14.65 21.84
CA ALA A 358 -6.42 -15.95 21.92
C ALA A 358 -5.76 -16.85 22.97
N ARG A 359 -6.54 -17.74 23.58
CA ARG A 359 -6.07 -18.80 24.48
C ARG A 359 -6.30 -20.15 23.83
N ILE A 360 -5.24 -20.96 23.78
CA ILE A 360 -5.23 -22.25 23.06
C ILE A 360 -4.77 -23.37 23.99
N THR A 361 -5.58 -24.42 24.12
CA THR A 361 -5.23 -25.67 24.80
C THR A 361 -4.41 -26.56 23.86
N LEU A 362 -3.17 -26.84 24.26
CA LEU A 362 -2.24 -27.70 23.55
C LEU A 362 -2.55 -29.20 23.79
N PRO A 363 -2.00 -30.12 22.96
CA PRO A 363 -2.26 -31.57 23.09
C PRO A 363 -1.88 -32.19 24.44
N ASP A 364 -0.94 -31.58 25.15
CA ASP A 364 -0.51 -31.98 26.51
C ASP A 364 -1.41 -31.41 27.63
N ALA A 365 -2.55 -30.81 27.25
CA ALA A 365 -3.51 -30.11 28.09
C ALA A 365 -3.01 -28.80 28.73
N SER A 366 -1.81 -28.33 28.39
CA SER A 366 -1.35 -27.00 28.78
C SER A 366 -2.08 -25.91 27.98
N VAL A 367 -2.16 -24.69 28.52
CA VAL A 367 -2.77 -23.54 27.84
C VAL A 367 -1.68 -22.57 27.44
N SER A 368 -1.64 -22.24 26.15
CA SER A 368 -0.78 -21.20 25.58
C SER A 368 -1.61 -19.99 25.18
N SER A 369 -1.01 -18.81 25.29
CA SER A 369 -1.60 -17.56 24.84
C SER A 369 -0.97 -17.13 23.53
N VAL A 370 -1.81 -16.63 22.63
CA VAL A 370 -1.40 -16.08 21.35
C VAL A 370 -1.72 -14.60 21.32
N VAL A 371 -0.73 -13.81 20.92
CA VAL A 371 -0.84 -12.38 20.67
C VAL A 371 -0.38 -12.12 19.25
N PHE A 372 -1.26 -11.55 18.43
CA PHE A 372 -0.89 -11.00 17.13
C PHE A 372 -1.26 -9.52 17.10
N GLU A 373 -0.36 -8.67 16.65
CA GLU A 373 -0.54 -7.24 16.53
C GLU A 373 -0.21 -6.79 15.12
N THR A 374 -0.99 -5.86 14.56
CA THR A 374 -0.71 -5.28 13.23
C THR A 374 -1.11 -3.81 13.16
N GLY A 375 -0.34 -3.04 12.38
CA GLY A 375 -0.58 -1.63 12.08
C GLY A 375 0.14 -1.21 10.81
N THR A 376 0.15 0.10 10.55
CA THR A 376 0.86 0.69 9.40
C THR A 376 2.38 0.52 9.45
N ASP A 377 2.91 0.11 10.60
CA ASP A 377 4.31 -0.18 10.87
C ASP A 377 4.66 -1.67 10.75
N GLY A 378 3.70 -2.55 10.42
CA GLY A 378 3.93 -3.98 10.23
C GLY A 378 3.11 -4.85 11.17
N TRP A 379 3.57 -6.07 11.42
CA TRP A 379 2.97 -6.99 12.38
C TRP A 379 3.98 -7.50 13.39
N ALA A 380 3.48 -7.87 14.56
CA ALA A 380 4.26 -8.53 15.60
C ALA A 380 3.47 -9.69 16.20
N GLY A 381 4.11 -10.81 16.52
CA GLY A 381 3.45 -11.97 17.11
C GLY A 381 4.22 -12.61 18.27
N ASN A 382 3.49 -13.22 19.18
CA ASN A 382 4.05 -14.02 20.25
C ASN A 382 3.12 -15.19 20.63
N VAL A 383 3.72 -16.35 20.89
CA VAL A 383 3.05 -17.53 21.44
C VAL A 383 3.71 -17.85 22.77
N ALA A 384 2.89 -18.18 23.77
CA ALA A 384 3.25 -18.40 25.18
C ALA A 384 3.36 -17.13 26.05
N ALA A 385 2.51 -16.13 25.80
CA ALA A 385 2.31 -15.05 26.77
C ALA A 385 1.68 -15.58 28.07
N ASP A 386 2.17 -15.16 29.25
CA ASP A 386 1.50 -15.52 30.50
C ASP A 386 0.15 -14.79 30.66
N GLU A 387 -0.73 -15.29 31.53
CA GLU A 387 -2.08 -14.74 31.69
C GLU A 387 -2.07 -13.30 32.23
N THR A 388 -1.07 -12.92 33.02
CA THR A 388 -0.91 -11.56 33.54
C THR A 388 -0.58 -10.60 32.41
N LEU A 389 0.30 -11.02 31.50
CA LEU A 389 0.69 -10.29 30.31
C LEU A 389 -0.48 -10.13 29.35
N LEU A 390 -1.24 -11.21 29.07
CA LEU A 390 -2.49 -11.10 28.30
C LEU A 390 -3.45 -10.06 28.87
N GLN A 391 -3.63 -10.02 30.20
CA GLN A 391 -4.50 -9.03 30.84
C GLN A 391 -3.99 -7.60 30.66
N SER A 392 -2.67 -7.37 30.75
CA SER A 392 -2.07 -6.05 30.52
C SER A 392 -2.26 -5.54 29.08
N LEU A 393 -2.37 -6.46 28.11
CA LEU A 393 -2.55 -6.15 26.70
C LEU A 393 -3.99 -5.81 26.31
N ARG A 394 -4.96 -5.99 27.22
CA ARG A 394 -6.39 -5.63 27.05
C ARG A 394 -6.61 -4.14 27.34
N SER A 395 -5.99 -3.30 26.53
CA SER A 395 -6.02 -1.84 26.65
C SER A 395 -6.42 -1.19 25.32
N GLY A 396 -7.09 -0.03 25.40
CA GLY A 396 -7.66 0.66 24.25
C GLY A 396 -9.15 0.35 24.05
N VAL A 397 -9.58 0.28 22.80
CA VAL A 397 -10.98 0.03 22.41
C VAL A 397 -11.16 -1.46 22.08
N LEU A 398 -12.07 -2.13 22.77
CA LEU A 398 -12.49 -3.49 22.44
C LEU A 398 -13.34 -3.45 21.17
N LEU A 399 -12.88 -4.12 20.12
CA LEU A 399 -13.56 -4.19 18.82
C LEU A 399 -14.38 -5.47 18.65
N TYR A 400 -13.92 -6.57 19.23
CA TYR A 400 -14.59 -7.86 19.16
C TYR A 400 -14.26 -8.71 20.37
N ARG A 401 -15.23 -9.53 20.77
CA ARG A 401 -15.10 -10.55 21.80
C ARG A 401 -15.86 -11.79 21.33
N ARG A 402 -15.23 -12.95 21.42
CA ARG A 402 -15.88 -14.24 21.17
C ARG A 402 -16.96 -14.50 22.21
N GLU A 403 -18.13 -14.93 21.75
CA GLU A 403 -19.21 -15.39 22.64
C GLU A 403 -18.88 -16.81 23.14
N ASP A 404 -19.31 -17.11 24.37
CA ASP A 404 -19.03 -18.38 25.07
C ASP A 404 -19.72 -19.61 24.43
#